data_AF-A0A7Y6AD96-F1
#
_entry.id   AF-A0A7Y6AD96-F1
#
_cell.length_a   1.000
_cell.length_b   1.000
_cell.length_c   1.000
_cell.angle_alpha   90.00
_cell.angle_beta   90.00
_cell.angle_gamma   90.00
#
_symmetry.space_group_name_H-M   'P 1'
#
loop_
_entity.id
_entity.type
_entity.pdbx_description
1 polymer ?
#
loop_
_entity_poly.entity_id
_entity_poly.type
_entity_poly.pdbx_seq_one_letter_code
_entity_poly.pdbx_strand_id
1 'polypeptide(L)' 'MVGTFYQAPDAGARPFVGVGDVVQPGQTVGILEVMKLMNPITAEVGGRVVEMLVDDAQPVEYDQPLIALEPLGHG' A
#
# COMPACT_ATOMS: atom_id res chain seq x y z
N MET A 1 5.33 -14.05 -8.25
CA MET A 1 4.98 -14.62 -6.94
C MET A 1 3.67 -13.98 -6.53
N VAL A 2 2.64 -14.77 -6.24
CA VAL A 2 1.32 -14.25 -5.81
C VAL A 2 1.32 -14.13 -4.29
N GLY A 3 0.82 -13.02 -3.77
CA GLY A 3 0.60 -12.80 -2.34
C GLY A 3 -0.74 -12.13 -2.09
N THR A 4 -1.19 -12.08 -0.85
CA THR A 4 -2.42 -11.36 -0.48
C THR A 4 -2.05 -9.99 0.07
N PHE A 5 -2.57 -8.93 -0.53
CA PHE A 5 -2.37 -7.56 -0.06
C PHE A 5 -3.40 -7.21 1.02
N TYR A 6 -2.93 -6.58 2.09
CA TYR A 6 -3.78 -6.02 3.14
C TYR A 6 -3.43 -4.55 3.36
N GLN A 7 -4.48 -3.75 3.50
CA GLN A 7 -4.37 -2.31 3.74
C GLN A 7 -4.12 -1.98 5.21
N ALA A 8 -4.34 -2.94 6.12
CA ALA A 8 -4.20 -2.79 7.56
C ALA A 8 -3.33 -3.92 8.15
N PRO A 9 -2.74 -3.73 9.34
CA PRO A 9 -1.93 -4.77 9.99
C PRO A 9 -2.75 -5.98 10.45
N ASP A 10 -4.04 -5.76 10.76
CA ASP A 10 -4.96 -6.77 11.29
C ASP A 10 -6.40 -6.47 10.83
N ALA A 11 -7.26 -7.48 10.85
CA ALA A 11 -8.67 -7.34 10.52
C ALA A 11 -9.38 -6.34 11.47
N GLY A 12 -9.98 -5.29 10.90
CA GLY A 12 -10.67 -4.25 11.65
C GLY A 12 -9.75 -3.16 12.23
N ALA A 13 -8.43 -3.26 12.03
CA ALA A 13 -7.51 -2.17 12.32
C ALA A 13 -7.65 -1.05 11.27
N ARG A 14 -7.09 0.12 11.59
CA ARG A 14 -7.05 1.23 10.63
C ARG A 14 -6.08 0.89 9.50
N PRO A 15 -6.39 1.27 8.26
CA PRO A 15 -5.43 1.19 7.16
C PRO A 15 -4.15 1.95 7.48
N PHE A 16 -3.02 1.49 6.93
CA PHE A 16 -1.75 2.22 7.01
C PHE A 16 -1.85 3.58 6.36
N VAL A 17 -2.58 3.66 5.24
CA VAL A 17 -2.82 4.86 4.43
C VAL A 17 -4.22 4.84 3.85
N GLY A 18 -4.78 6.01 3.56
CA GLY A 18 -6.05 6.22 2.89
C GLY A 18 -5.96 7.23 1.75
N VAL A 19 -6.99 7.29 0.89
CA VAL A 19 -7.09 8.33 -0.14
C VAL A 19 -7.09 9.71 0.54
N GLY A 20 -6.22 10.59 0.05
CA GLY A 20 -6.00 11.93 0.57
C GLY A 20 -4.79 12.05 1.50
N ASP A 21 -4.26 10.94 2.02
CA ASP A 21 -3.08 10.94 2.88
C ASP A 21 -1.79 11.25 2.11
N VAL A 22 -0.82 11.84 2.79
CA VAL A 22 0.53 12.07 2.27
C VAL A 22 1.45 10.97 2.78
N VAL A 23 2.15 10.31 1.87
CA VAL A 23 3.14 9.28 2.17
C VAL A 23 4.55 9.76 1.85
N GLN A 24 5.53 9.23 2.58
CA GLN A 24 6.96 9.47 2.34
C GLN A 24 7.64 8.21 1.79
N PRO A 25 8.78 8.34 1.07
CA PRO A 25 9.60 7.19 0.72
C PRO A 25 9.96 6.37 1.97
N GLY A 26 9.79 5.05 1.90
CA GLY A 26 10.00 4.12 3.00
C GLY A 26 8.82 4.00 3.98
N GLN A 27 7.76 4.81 3.85
CA GLN A 27 6.57 4.69 4.69
C GLN A 27 5.79 3.41 4.32
N THR A 28 5.39 2.64 5.32
CA THR A 28 4.55 1.46 5.11
C THR A 28 3.16 1.86 4.61
N VAL A 29 2.73 1.26 3.51
CA VAL A 29 1.43 1.50 2.87
C VAL A 29 0.51 0.28 2.92
N GLY A 30 1.05 -0.88 3.27
CA GLY A 30 0.31 -2.13 3.36
C GLY A 30 1.24 -3.27 3.75
N ILE A 31 0.68 -4.47 3.84
CA ILE A 31 1.45 -5.71 4.02
C ILE A 31 1.07 -6.71 2.94
N LEU A 32 2.05 -7.51 2.53
CA LEU A 32 1.88 -8.61 1.61
C LEU A 32 2.09 -9.93 2.36
N GLU A 33 1.06 -10.77 2.36
CA GLU A 33 1.14 -12.13 2.88
C GLU A 33 1.61 -13.09 1.79
N VAL A 34 2.75 -13.73 2.01
CA VAL A 34 3.27 -14.79 1.14
C VAL A 34 3.69 -15.98 2.00
N MET A 35 3.07 -17.14 1.80
CA MET A 35 3.41 -18.38 2.53
C MET A 35 3.45 -18.20 4.07
N LYS A 36 2.47 -17.47 4.63
CA LYS A 36 2.36 -17.07 6.05
C LYS A 36 3.39 -16.05 6.55
N LEU A 37 4.17 -15.45 5.66
CA LEU A 37 5.06 -14.33 5.99
C LEU A 37 4.37 -13.02 5.65
N MET A 38 4.33 -12.11 6.61
CA MET A 38 3.79 -10.76 6.46
C MET A 38 4.93 -9.81 6.15
N ASN A 39 5.06 -9.42 4.88
CA ASN A 39 6.11 -8.50 4.44
C ASN A 39 5.55 -7.08 4.31
N PRO A 40 6.12 -6.09 5.00
CA PRO A 40 5.69 -4.70 4.83
C PRO A 40 5.99 -4.22 3.43
N ILE A 41 5.00 -3.56 2.81
CA ILE A 41 5.16 -2.85 1.56
C ILE A 41 5.36 -1.37 1.88
N THR A 42 6.45 -0.81 1.38
CA THR A 42 6.81 0.60 1.60
C THR A 42 6.70 1.39 0.31
N ALA A 43 6.23 2.64 0.41
CA ALA A 43 6.21 3.56 -0.72
C ALA A 43 7.65 3.83 -1.21
N GLU A 44 7.90 3.69 -2.50
CA GLU A 44 9.21 4.01 -3.10
C GLU A 44 9.42 5.52 -3.24
N VAL A 45 8.32 6.25 -3.43
CA VAL A 45 8.31 7.70 -3.63
C VAL A 45 7.32 8.35 -2.66
N GLY A 46 7.55 9.64 -2.38
CA GLY A 46 6.62 10.45 -1.60
C GLY A 46 5.55 11.08 -2.49
N GLY A 47 4.34 11.22 -1.97
CA GLY A 47 3.21 11.77 -2.70
C GLY A 47 1.92 11.72 -1.90
N ARG A 48 0.85 12.22 -2.50
CA ARG A 48 -0.51 12.09 -1.96
C ARG A 48 -1.19 10.87 -2.56
N VAL A 49 -1.77 10.01 -1.72
CA VAL A 49 -2.59 8.89 -2.19
C VAL A 49 -3.84 9.45 -2.85
N VAL A 50 -4.00 9.22 -4.14
CA VAL A 50 -5.20 9.64 -4.88
C VAL A 50 -6.18 8.50 -5.08
N GLU A 51 -5.69 7.25 -5.08
CA GLU A 51 -6.54 6.07 -5.29
C GLU A 51 -5.89 4.81 -4.70
N MET A 52 -6.72 3.93 -4.15
CA MET A 52 -6.35 2.55 -3.82
C MET A 52 -6.71 1.67 -5.02
N LEU A 53 -5.70 1.06 -5.66
CA LEU A 53 -5.91 0.26 -6.87
C LEU A 53 -6.26 -1.20 -6.54
N VAL A 54 -6.09 -1.58 -5.28
CA VAL A 54 -6.32 -2.93 -4.77
C VAL A 54 -7.10 -2.85 -3.46
N ASP A 55 -8.21 -3.59 -3.39
CA ASP A 55 -9.00 -3.74 -2.18
C ASP A 55 -8.27 -4.56 -1.11
N ASP A 56 -8.73 -4.45 0.13
CA ASP A 56 -8.21 -5.25 1.24
C ASP A 56 -8.43 -6.76 1.01
N ALA A 57 -7.47 -7.56 1.46
CA ALA A 57 -7.47 -9.01 1.38
C ALA A 57 -7.58 -9.56 -0.06
N GLN A 58 -7.04 -8.84 -1.05
CA GLN A 58 -7.03 -9.29 -2.44
C GLN A 58 -5.70 -9.92 -2.86
N PRO A 59 -5.73 -10.94 -3.74
CA PRO A 59 -4.52 -11.48 -4.32
C PRO A 59 -3.87 -10.47 -5.27
N VAL A 60 -2.56 -10.31 -5.17
CA VAL A 60 -1.75 -9.47 -6.04
C VAL A 60 -0.54 -10.22 -6.57
N GLU A 61 -0.07 -9.80 -7.74
CA GLU A 61 1.11 -10.33 -8.38
C GLU A 61 2.33 -9.44 -8.17
N TYR A 62 3.50 -9.98 -8.49
CA TYR A 62 4.74 -9.21 -8.51
C TYR A 62 4.61 -8.09 -9.55
N ASP A 63 5.07 -6.87 -9.21
CA ASP A 63 4.98 -5.67 -10.05
C ASP A 63 3.57 -5.10 -10.24
N GLN A 64 2.54 -5.66 -9.58
CA GLN A 64 1.19 -5.10 -9.65
C GLN A 64 1.11 -3.77 -8.90
N PRO A 65 0.55 -2.70 -9.50
CA PRO A 65 0.37 -1.42 -8.83
C PRO A 65 -0.69 -1.53 -7.72
N LEU A 66 -0.36 -0.99 -6.54
CA LEU A 66 -1.19 -1.11 -5.34
C LEU A 66 -1.91 0.20 -4.99
N ILE A 67 -1.21 1.33 -5.13
CA ILE A 67 -1.72 2.67 -4.85
C ILE A 67 -1.29 3.64 -5.94
N ALA A 68 -2.14 4.61 -6.25
CA ALA A 68 -1.80 5.73 -7.10
C ALA A 68 -1.36 6.92 -6.24
N LEU A 69 -0.19 7.47 -6.53
CA LEU A 69 0.36 8.64 -5.86
C LEU A 69 0.42 9.84 -6.81
N GLU A 70 -0.10 10.97 -6.35
CA GLU A 70 0.15 12.27 -6.96
C GLU A 70 1.43 12.87 -6.34
N PRO A 71 2.46 13.20 -7.14
CA PRO A 71 3.63 13.89 -6.64
C PRO A 71 3.23 15.22 -6.00
N LEU A 72 3.72 15.50 -4.80
CA LEU A 72 3.57 16.81 -4.19
C LEU A 72 4.50 17.79 -4.91
N GLY A 73 4.05 18.31 -6.03
CA GLY A 73 4.77 19.28 -6.85
C GLY A 73 5.05 20.56 -6.07
N HIS A 74 6.34 20.91 -6.03
CA HIS A 74 6.85 22.22 -5.65
C HIS A 74 6.29 23.23 -6.65
N GLY A 75 5.31 24.04 -6.21
CA GLY A 75 4.85 25.20 -6.95
C GLY A 75 5.94 26.27 -7.08
#